data_AF-A0A7K2KQS8-F1
#
_entry.id   AF-A0A7K2KQS8-F1
#
_cell.length_a   1.000
_cell.length_b   1.000
_cell.length_c   1.000
_cell.angle_alpha   90.00
_cell.angle_beta   90.00
_cell.angle_gamma   90.00
#
_symmetry.space_group_name_H-M   'P 1'
#
loop_
_entity.id
_entity.type
_entity.pdbx_description
1 polymer ?
#
loop_
_entity_poly.entity_id
_entity_poly.type
_entity_poly.pdbx_seq_one_letter_code
_entity_poly.pdbx_strand_id
1 'polypeptide(L)'
;MTDTRDQRPAEATLDFLRSAFPPEWREPALGHEAVTDWEQEHGVVLPEPYRTFVAEIGNGSSLGPAGDGGLQPLGCLPDAWPDLGPRQPGAPFPLEAAWPWEDDASVDPEDPRIDAAFNRGSIVLGSEDGQSFWLLLTTGPRR
;
A
#
# COMPACT_ATOMS: atom_id res chain seq x y z
N MET A 1 -24.43 8.78 -2.69
CA MET A 1 -24.21 8.39 -1.29
C MET A 1 -22.80 8.79 -0.97
N THR A 2 -22.59 9.89 -0.25
CA THR A 2 -21.25 10.40 0.07
C THR A 2 -20.55 9.33 0.89
N ASP A 3 -19.46 8.79 0.36
CA ASP A 3 -18.75 7.71 1.02
C ASP A 3 -18.05 8.26 2.26
N THR A 4 -18.57 7.95 3.45
CA THR A 4 -17.97 8.32 4.75
C THR A 4 -16.54 7.76 4.90
N ARG A 5 -16.12 6.86 4.00
CA ARG A 5 -14.92 6.03 4.08
C ARG A 5 -13.63 6.71 3.60
N ASP A 6 -13.74 7.81 2.84
CA ASP A 6 -12.60 8.65 2.43
C ASP A 6 -12.55 9.97 3.20
N GLN A 7 -13.21 10.03 4.35
CA GLN A 7 -13.12 11.18 5.23
C GLN A 7 -11.85 11.10 6.06
N ARG A 8 -11.19 12.26 6.21
CA ARG A 8 -10.05 12.43 7.10
C ARG A 8 -10.37 11.80 8.47
N PRO A 9 -9.48 10.95 9.02
CA PRO A 9 -9.71 10.29 10.31
C PRO A 9 -9.96 11.30 11.43
N ALA A 10 -10.70 10.87 12.46
CA ALA A 10 -10.89 11.70 13.65
C ALA A 10 -9.56 11.98 14.36
N GLU A 11 -9.42 13.12 15.03
CA GLU A 11 -8.18 13.51 15.71
C GLU A 11 -7.68 12.46 16.71
N ALA A 12 -8.59 11.75 17.41
CA ALA A 12 -8.20 10.66 18.31
C ALA A 12 -7.48 9.50 17.57
N THR A 13 -7.86 9.21 16.32
CA THR A 13 -7.16 8.23 15.48
C THR A 13 -5.79 8.76 15.04
N LEU A 14 -5.70 10.05 14.71
CA LEU A 14 -4.43 10.67 14.34
C LEU A 14 -3.46 10.73 15.52
N ASP A 15 -3.93 11.02 16.73
CA ASP A 15 -3.13 11.00 17.94
C ASP A 15 -2.61 9.59 18.26
N PHE A 16 -3.46 8.57 18.08
CA PHE A 16 -3.03 7.18 18.18
C PHE A 16 -1.92 6.85 17.16
N LEU A 17 -2.10 7.25 15.89
CA LEU A 17 -1.11 7.02 14.84
C LEU A 17 0.21 7.76 15.13
N ARG A 18 0.16 9.02 15.60
CA ARG A 18 1.37 9.77 16.00
C ARG A 18 2.12 9.08 17.15
N SER A 19 1.39 8.46 18.08
CA SER A 19 1.98 7.69 19.18
C SER A 19 2.58 6.37 18.72
N ALA A 20 1.90 5.67 17.80
CA ALA A 20 2.36 4.40 17.24
C ALA A 20 3.58 4.55 16.32
N PHE A 21 3.71 5.69 15.66
CA PHE A 21 4.82 6.03 14.77
C PHE A 21 5.58 7.24 15.32
N PRO A 22 6.49 7.03 16.27
CA PRO A 22 7.25 8.13 16.86
C PRO A 22 8.34 8.63 15.88
N PRO A 23 8.75 9.91 15.95
CA PRO A 23 9.63 10.55 14.97
C PRO A 23 10.98 9.86 14.73
N GLU A 24 11.52 9.18 15.73
CA GLU A 24 12.80 8.48 15.65
C GLU A 24 12.77 7.20 14.79
N TRP A 25 11.58 6.65 14.54
CA TRP A 25 11.39 5.38 13.83
C TRP A 25 10.65 5.54 12.50
N ARG A 26 10.28 6.77 12.12
CA ARG A 26 9.53 7.05 10.90
C ARG A 26 10.28 8.02 10.01
N GLU A 27 10.04 7.92 8.72
CA GLU A 27 10.42 8.97 7.78
C GLU A 27 9.47 10.17 7.93
N PRO A 28 9.94 11.40 7.68
CA PRO A 28 9.11 12.59 7.71
C PRO A 28 7.85 12.44 6.83
N ALA A 29 6.76 13.06 7.24
CA ALA A 29 5.55 13.11 6.43
C ALA A 29 5.82 13.77 5.07
N LEU A 30 5.17 13.27 4.03
CA LEU A 30 5.37 13.73 2.66
C LEU A 30 4.71 15.09 2.40
N GLY A 31 3.66 15.42 3.16
CA GLY A 31 2.83 16.61 2.96
C GLY A 31 1.70 16.39 1.96
N HIS A 32 0.61 17.15 2.12
CA HIS A 32 -0.60 16.98 1.30
C HIS A 32 -0.38 17.27 -0.20
N GLU A 33 0.46 18.25 -0.53
CA GLU A 33 0.76 18.62 -1.93
C GLU A 33 1.44 17.47 -2.66
N ALA A 34 2.54 16.94 -2.10
CA ALA A 34 3.27 15.84 -2.71
C ALA A 34 2.45 14.52 -2.75
N VAL A 35 1.59 14.26 -1.76
CA VAL A 35 0.63 13.14 -1.85
C VAL A 35 -0.35 13.36 -3.00
N THR A 36 -0.87 14.58 -3.17
CA THR A 36 -1.82 14.91 -4.23
C THR A 36 -1.18 14.84 -5.63
N ASP A 37 0.09 15.21 -5.75
CA ASP A 37 0.85 15.07 -6.99
C ASP A 37 1.08 13.59 -7.34
N TRP A 38 1.47 12.78 -6.35
CA TRP A 38 1.63 11.33 -6.52
C TRP A 38 0.31 10.66 -6.94
N GLU A 39 -0.80 11.02 -6.29
CA GLU A 39 -2.15 10.55 -6.61
C GLU A 39 -2.54 10.88 -8.06
N GLN A 40 -2.27 12.10 -8.51
CA GLN A 40 -2.53 12.53 -9.89
C GLN A 40 -1.67 11.78 -10.91
N GLU A 41 -0.37 11.64 -10.65
CA GLU A 41 0.56 10.91 -11.51
C GLU A 41 0.11 9.45 -11.72
N HIS A 42 -0.40 8.83 -10.65
CA HIS A 42 -0.77 7.42 -10.65
C HIS A 42 -2.26 7.15 -10.88
N GLY A 43 -3.07 8.20 -11.08
CA GLY A 43 -4.50 8.11 -11.38
C GLY A 43 -5.31 7.46 -10.25
N VAL A 44 -4.98 7.74 -8.99
CA VAL A 44 -5.57 7.08 -7.82
C VAL A 44 -5.80 8.08 -6.69
N VAL A 45 -6.78 7.81 -5.83
CA VAL A 45 -6.89 8.47 -4.53
C VAL A 45 -6.56 7.43 -3.47
N LEU A 46 -5.58 7.71 -2.62
CA LEU A 46 -5.20 6.80 -1.56
C LEU A 46 -6.34 6.67 -0.53
N PRO A 47 -6.61 5.47 -0.02
CA PRO A 47 -7.68 5.28 0.94
C PRO A 47 -7.30 5.87 2.30
N GLU A 48 -8.30 6.41 3.01
CA GLU A 48 -8.13 6.74 4.42
C GLU A 48 -8.12 5.48 5.30
N PRO A 49 -7.33 5.45 6.39
CA PRO A 49 -6.55 6.55 6.99
C PRO A 49 -5.13 6.76 6.40
N TYR A 50 -4.73 5.94 5.42
CA TYR A 50 -3.34 5.90 4.94
C TYR A 50 -2.94 7.19 4.25
N ARG A 51 -3.85 7.78 3.45
CA ARG A 51 -3.64 9.08 2.81
C ARG A 51 -3.27 10.17 3.81
N THR A 52 -4.07 10.35 4.87
CA THR A 52 -3.77 11.33 5.92
C THR A 52 -2.49 10.97 6.67
N PHE A 53 -2.25 9.68 6.95
CA PHE A 53 -1.02 9.24 7.61
C PHE A 53 0.24 9.64 6.85
N VAL A 54 0.32 9.37 5.55
CA VAL A 54 1.50 9.73 4.73
C VAL A 54 1.65 11.24 4.60
N ALA A 55 0.53 11.97 4.51
CA ALA A 55 0.55 13.42 4.38
C ALA A 55 0.97 14.15 5.67
N GLU A 56 0.54 13.68 6.85
CA GLU A 56 0.66 14.44 8.11
C GLU A 56 1.57 13.79 9.17
N ILE A 57 1.78 12.48 9.11
CA ILE A 57 2.41 11.70 10.19
C ILE A 57 3.77 11.19 9.72
N GLY A 58 3.84 10.28 8.76
CA GLY A 58 5.12 9.76 8.29
C GLY A 58 5.03 9.03 6.97
N ASN A 59 6.11 9.03 6.19
CA ASN A 59 6.18 8.37 4.89
C ASN A 59 7.02 7.08 4.96
N GLY A 60 6.58 6.14 5.79
CA GLY A 60 7.31 4.91 6.10
C GLY A 60 7.84 4.88 7.53
N SER A 61 8.25 3.69 7.98
CA SER A 61 8.79 3.44 9.31
C SER A 61 9.65 2.19 9.32
N SER A 62 10.77 2.22 10.03
CA SER A 62 11.62 1.05 10.24
C SER A 62 10.99 0.03 11.21
N LEU A 63 9.86 0.37 11.83
CA LEU A 63 9.06 -0.53 12.64
C LEU A 63 7.82 -0.98 11.86
N GLY A 64 7.41 -2.23 12.04
CA GLY A 64 6.21 -2.75 11.43
C GLY A 64 6.14 -4.27 11.45
N PRO A 65 5.01 -4.86 11.03
CA PRO A 65 4.86 -6.30 10.91
C PRO A 65 5.79 -6.89 9.83
N ALA A 66 6.11 -6.10 8.80
CA ALA A 66 7.11 -6.44 7.79
C ALA A 66 8.50 -6.52 8.43
N GLY A 67 8.98 -7.75 8.68
CA GLY A 67 10.28 -8.01 9.31
C GLY A 67 11.48 -7.44 8.54
N ASP A 68 11.34 -7.27 7.23
CA ASP A 68 12.37 -6.72 6.34
C ASP A 68 12.16 -5.23 6.10
N GLY A 69 12.41 -4.41 7.13
CA GLY A 69 12.48 -2.95 6.99
C GLY A 69 11.19 -2.18 7.30
N GLY A 70 10.16 -2.82 7.84
CA GLY A 70 8.95 -2.16 8.33
C GLY A 70 8.05 -1.61 7.21
N LEU A 71 7.45 -0.44 7.46
CA LEU A 71 6.57 0.24 6.52
C LEU A 71 7.39 1.02 5.48
N GLN A 72 7.25 0.67 4.20
CA GLN A 72 7.92 1.33 3.09
C GLN A 72 7.34 2.74 2.82
N PRO A 73 8.18 3.69 2.35
CA PRO A 73 7.70 4.96 1.83
C PRO A 73 6.75 4.78 0.63
N LEU A 74 5.85 5.74 0.44
CA LEU A 74 4.87 5.73 -0.65
C LEU A 74 5.56 5.58 -2.01
N GLY A 75 5.19 4.52 -2.74
CA GLY A 75 5.71 4.22 -4.07
C GLY A 75 7.05 3.49 -4.10
N CYS A 76 7.71 3.30 -2.96
CA CYS A 76 8.92 2.48 -2.89
C CYS A 76 8.59 0.98 -2.98
N LEU A 77 9.50 0.22 -3.57
CA LEU A 77 9.42 -1.22 -3.70
C LEU A 77 10.59 -1.87 -2.94
N PRO A 78 10.37 -2.99 -2.24
CA PRO A 78 11.46 -3.74 -1.62
C PRO A 78 12.36 -4.36 -2.69
N ASP A 79 13.63 -4.64 -2.34
CA ASP A 79 14.62 -5.21 -3.29
C ASP A 79 14.19 -6.55 -3.89
N ALA A 80 13.38 -7.33 -3.16
CA ALA A 80 12.84 -8.61 -3.62
C ALA A 80 11.62 -8.47 -4.54
N TRP A 81 11.14 -7.26 -4.81
CA TRP A 81 10.01 -7.03 -5.69
C TRP A 81 10.33 -7.48 -7.13
N PRO A 82 9.44 -8.22 -7.81
CA PRO A 82 9.71 -8.72 -9.16
C PRO A 82 9.72 -7.57 -10.19
N ASP A 83 10.61 -7.66 -11.18
CA ASP A 83 10.70 -6.69 -12.28
C ASP A 83 9.58 -6.94 -13.32
N LEU A 84 8.40 -6.42 -13.02
CA LEU A 84 7.18 -6.57 -13.83
C LEU A 84 6.76 -5.26 -14.52
N GLY A 85 7.69 -4.31 -14.65
CA GLY A 85 7.43 -2.99 -15.21
C GLY A 85 6.73 -2.01 -14.25
N PRO A 86 6.18 -0.90 -14.78
CA PRO A 86 5.61 0.16 -13.94
C PRO A 86 4.31 -0.29 -13.26
N ARG A 87 4.23 0.01 -11.96
CA ARG A 87 3.03 -0.21 -11.11
C ARG A 87 1.85 0.64 -11.61
N GLN A 88 0.63 0.15 -11.36
CA GLN A 88 -0.64 0.74 -11.79
C GLN A 88 -1.66 0.79 -10.64
N PRO A 89 -1.40 1.56 -9.56
CA PRO A 89 -2.28 1.59 -8.40
C PRO A 89 -3.68 2.15 -8.71
N GLY A 90 -3.86 2.94 -9.77
CA GLY A 90 -5.17 3.42 -10.22
C GLY A 90 -6.00 2.39 -11.02
N ALA A 91 -5.40 1.29 -11.48
CA ALA A 91 -6.14 0.23 -12.18
C ALA A 91 -6.91 -0.66 -11.18
N PRO A 92 -8.01 -1.34 -11.57
CA PRO A 92 -8.72 -2.26 -10.68
C PRO A 92 -7.84 -3.41 -10.18
N PHE A 93 -7.91 -3.72 -8.89
CA PHE A 93 -7.29 -4.94 -8.36
C PHE A 93 -7.93 -6.18 -9.01
N PRO A 94 -7.13 -7.15 -9.51
CA PRO A 94 -7.64 -8.20 -10.40
C PRO A 94 -8.36 -9.34 -9.67
N LEU A 95 -8.17 -9.48 -8.35
CA LEU A 95 -8.72 -10.60 -7.59
C LEU A 95 -9.99 -10.20 -6.84
N GLU A 96 -11.02 -11.04 -6.98
CA GLU A 96 -12.29 -10.90 -6.28
C GLU A 96 -12.42 -11.83 -5.05
N ALA A 97 -11.44 -12.69 -4.80
CA ALA A 97 -11.40 -13.56 -3.64
C ALA A 97 -9.95 -13.92 -3.32
N ALA A 98 -9.70 -14.42 -2.12
CA ALA A 98 -8.43 -15.02 -1.80
C ALA A 98 -8.14 -16.17 -2.78
N TRP A 99 -6.96 -16.15 -3.37
CA TRP A 99 -6.52 -17.15 -4.33
C TRP A 99 -5.11 -17.60 -3.92
N PRO A 100 -4.95 -18.75 -3.25
CA PRO A 100 -3.66 -19.26 -2.82
C PRO A 100 -2.98 -19.99 -3.98
N TRP A 101 -2.62 -19.26 -5.05
CA TRP A 101 -2.11 -19.87 -6.28
C TRP A 101 -0.75 -20.57 -6.09
N GLU A 102 0.05 -20.15 -5.11
CA GLU A 102 1.36 -20.74 -4.81
C GLU A 102 1.26 -22.19 -4.31
N ASP A 103 0.15 -22.53 -3.65
CA ASP A 103 -0.13 -23.88 -3.14
C ASP A 103 -0.89 -24.75 -4.14
N ASP A 104 -1.30 -24.19 -5.28
CA ASP A 104 -2.11 -24.87 -6.29
C ASP A 104 -1.26 -25.26 -7.51
N ALA A 105 -0.79 -26.51 -7.53
CA ALA A 105 0.01 -27.07 -8.62
C ALA A 105 -0.72 -27.14 -9.98
N SER A 106 -2.03 -26.85 -10.03
CA SER A 106 -2.78 -26.75 -11.29
C SER A 106 -2.73 -25.36 -11.93
N VAL A 107 -2.26 -24.35 -11.18
CA VAL A 107 -2.10 -22.99 -11.70
C VAL A 107 -0.84 -22.90 -12.56
N ASP A 108 -0.99 -22.31 -13.74
CA ASP A 108 0.12 -21.96 -14.61
C ASP A 108 0.96 -20.84 -13.96
N PRO A 109 2.27 -21.02 -13.75
CA PRO A 109 3.14 -19.95 -13.24
C PRO A 109 3.13 -18.68 -14.12
N GLU A 110 2.75 -18.79 -15.39
CA GLU A 110 2.62 -17.66 -16.31
C GLU A 110 1.18 -17.11 -16.39
N ASP A 111 0.30 -17.46 -15.44
CA ASP A 111 -1.07 -16.94 -15.41
C ASP A 111 -1.05 -15.41 -15.27
N PRO A 112 -1.64 -14.65 -16.22
CA PRO A 112 -1.56 -13.19 -16.26
C PRO A 112 -2.19 -12.51 -15.04
N ARG A 113 -2.99 -13.23 -14.24
CA ARG A 113 -3.55 -12.72 -12.98
C ARG A 113 -2.48 -12.57 -11.90
N ILE A 114 -1.40 -13.36 -11.94
CA ILE A 114 -0.28 -13.26 -11.00
C ILE A 114 0.39 -11.90 -11.18
N ASP A 115 0.89 -11.60 -12.38
CA ASP A 115 1.49 -10.29 -12.70
C ASP A 115 0.55 -9.12 -12.42
N ALA A 116 -0.75 -9.28 -12.73
CA ALA A 116 -1.74 -8.27 -12.45
C ALA A 116 -1.88 -8.01 -10.93
N ALA A 117 -1.82 -9.05 -10.09
CA ALA A 117 -1.91 -8.90 -8.64
C ALA A 117 -0.68 -8.16 -8.07
N PHE A 118 0.48 -8.35 -8.70
CA PHE A 118 1.70 -7.59 -8.42
C PHE A 118 1.77 -6.21 -9.09
N ASN A 119 0.77 -5.74 -9.85
CA ASN A 119 0.91 -4.44 -10.51
C ASN A 119 -0.27 -3.51 -10.33
N ARG A 120 -1.49 -4.04 -10.24
CA ARG A 120 -2.70 -3.24 -10.32
C ARG A 120 -3.34 -3.02 -8.97
N GLY A 121 -3.99 -1.88 -8.79
CA GLY A 121 -4.93 -1.63 -7.70
C GLY A 121 -4.37 -1.75 -6.30
N SER A 122 -3.06 -1.58 -6.13
CA SER A 122 -2.42 -1.61 -4.83
C SER A 122 -1.16 -0.76 -4.78
N ILE A 123 -0.70 -0.49 -3.56
CA ILE A 123 0.67 -0.04 -3.26
C ILE A 123 1.33 -1.03 -2.30
N VAL A 124 2.66 -1.03 -2.26
CA VAL A 124 3.44 -1.90 -1.36
C VAL A 124 3.67 -1.18 -0.04
N LEU A 125 3.28 -1.83 1.06
CA LEU A 125 3.51 -1.35 2.42
C LEU A 125 4.79 -1.92 3.02
N GLY A 126 5.25 -3.09 2.57
CA GLY A 126 6.46 -3.71 3.11
C GLY A 126 6.61 -5.15 2.68
N SER A 127 7.73 -5.75 3.06
CA SER A 127 8.07 -7.15 2.82
C SER A 127 8.31 -7.91 4.11
N GLU A 128 7.92 -9.17 4.12
CA GLU A 128 8.17 -10.13 5.18
C GLU A 128 8.88 -11.35 4.57
N ASP A 129 9.99 -11.74 5.18
CA ASP A 129 10.85 -12.86 4.78
C ASP A 129 11.28 -12.85 3.29
N GLY A 130 11.37 -11.64 2.70
CA GLY A 130 11.78 -11.38 1.33
C GLY A 130 10.86 -11.92 0.23
N GLN A 131 9.78 -12.64 0.56
CA GLN A 131 8.89 -13.28 -0.42
C GLN A 131 7.41 -12.94 -0.19
N SER A 132 7.06 -12.51 1.03
CA SER A 132 5.72 -12.07 1.36
C SER A 132 5.63 -10.55 1.31
N PHE A 133 4.56 -10.01 0.74
CA PHE A 133 4.39 -8.57 0.60
C PHE A 133 3.09 -8.11 1.23
N TRP A 134 3.18 -7.02 2.00
CA TRP A 134 2.02 -6.32 2.51
C TRP A 134 1.55 -5.32 1.45
N LEU A 135 0.34 -5.50 0.95
CA LEU A 135 -0.26 -4.61 -0.06
C LEU A 135 -1.44 -3.84 0.51
N LEU A 136 -1.50 -2.54 0.23
CA LEU A 136 -2.70 -1.75 0.45
C LEU A 136 -3.47 -1.68 -0.86
N LEU A 137 -4.68 -2.24 -0.88
CA LEU A 137 -5.57 -2.11 -2.02
C LEU A 137 -6.07 -0.68 -2.15
N THR A 138 -5.87 -0.09 -3.32
CA THR A 138 -6.24 1.29 -3.64
C THR A 138 -7.50 1.37 -4.50
N THR A 139 -7.87 0.27 -5.16
CA THR A 139 -9.07 0.19 -5.99
C THR A 139 -9.74 -1.17 -5.84
N GLY A 140 -11.04 -1.21 -6.13
CA GLY A 140 -11.84 -2.43 -6.07
C GLY A 140 -12.65 -2.56 -4.78
N PRO A 141 -13.47 -3.62 -4.68
CA PRO A 141 -14.29 -3.87 -3.49
C PRO A 141 -13.38 -4.17 -2.29
N ARG A 142 -13.61 -3.46 -1.19
CA ARG A 142 -12.95 -3.72 0.09
C ARG A 142 -13.34 -5.13 0.58
N ARG A 143 -12.36 -5.92 0.97
CA ARG A 143 -12.55 -7.30 1.47
C ARG A 143 -11.86 -7.46 2.81
#